data_AF-A0A428RUZ4-F1
#
_entry.id   AF-A0A428RUZ4-F1
#
_cell.length_a   1.000
_cell.length_b   1.000
_cell.length_c   1.000
_cell.angle_alpha   90.00
_cell.angle_beta   90.00
_cell.angle_gamma   90.00
#
_symmetry.space_group_name_H-M   'P 1'
#
loop_
_entity.id
_entity.type
_entity.pdbx_description
1 polymer ?
#
loop_
_entity_poly.entity_id
_entity_poly.type
_entity_poly.pdbx_seq_one_letter_code
_entity_poly.pdbx_strand_id
1 'polypeptide(L)'
;MLRFMYSFDYSNNSGSSTMVYDAQVYQIAHKYDIPALKAHCKSKFGTAIATGWSLDDFPLAITVAYESTLSEDRGLRDLAVETSRKHIDKLLGHDGF
;
A
#
# COMPACT_ATOMS: atom_id res chain seq x y z
N MET A 1 10.56 -7.99 -6.35
CA MET A 1 11.62 -8.37 -5.39
C MET A 1 13.00 -8.38 -6.02
N LEU A 2 13.32 -9.28 -6.96
CA LEU A 2 14.68 -9.39 -7.53
C LEU A 2 15.25 -8.05 -8.03
N ARG A 3 14.44 -7.26 -8.73
CA ARG A 3 14.85 -5.92 -9.19
C ARG A 3 15.27 -4.98 -8.06
N PHE A 4 14.66 -5.07 -6.88
CA PHE A 4 15.07 -4.28 -5.73
C PHE A 4 16.45 -4.67 -5.20
N MET A 5 16.80 -5.96 -5.17
CA MET A 5 18.13 -6.39 -4.72
C MET A 5 19.25 -5.94 -5.67
N TYR A 6 18.96 -5.79 -6.96
CA TYR A 6 19.96 -5.35 -7.95
C TYR A 6 19.94 -3.85 -8.24
N SER A 7 18.82 -3.17 -8.04
CA SER A 7 18.64 -1.76 -8.44
C SER A 7 18.17 -0.85 -7.32
N PHE A 8 17.96 -1.37 -6.11
CA PHE A 8 17.37 -0.67 -4.96
C PHE A 8 16.00 -0.02 -5.25
N ASP A 9 15.36 -0.39 -6.35
CA ASP A 9 14.07 0.12 -6.78
C ASP A 9 13.21 -0.98 -7.39
N TYR A 10 11.90 -0.75 -7.36
CA TYR A 10 10.93 -1.56 -8.08
C TYR A 10 9.90 -0.62 -8.73
N SER A 11 9.47 -0.96 -9.94
CA SER A 11 8.44 -0.22 -10.66
C SER A 11 7.29 -1.15 -11.04
N ASN A 12 6.07 -0.65 -10.89
CA ASN A 12 4.89 -1.33 -11.39
C ASN A 12 4.77 -1.09 -12.89
N ASN A 13 5.27 -2.02 -13.70
CA ASN A 13 5.10 -2.01 -15.17
C ASN A 13 3.78 -2.70 -15.61
N SER A 14 2.96 -3.04 -14.61
CA SER A 14 1.70 -3.80 -14.59
C SER A 14 0.56 -3.32 -15.47
N GLY A 15 0.39 -1.99 -15.48
CA GLY A 15 -0.94 -1.37 -15.59
C GLY A 15 -1.87 -1.63 -14.38
N SER A 16 -1.45 -2.43 -13.39
CA SER A 16 -2.20 -2.71 -12.16
C SER A 16 -2.20 -1.52 -11.21
N SER A 17 -3.09 -1.49 -10.22
CA SER A 17 -3.09 -0.43 -9.21
C SER A 17 -1.76 -0.36 -8.46
N THR A 18 -1.12 0.81 -8.47
CA THR A 18 0.15 1.05 -7.76
C THR A 18 0.03 0.80 -6.27
N MET A 19 -1.13 1.13 -5.67
CA MET A 19 -1.39 0.92 -4.25
C MET A 19 -1.41 -0.56 -3.88
N VAL A 20 -2.12 -1.37 -4.66
CA VAL A 20 -2.18 -2.83 -4.46
C VAL A 20 -0.81 -3.46 -4.66
N TYR A 21 -0.08 -3.02 -5.69
CA TYR A 21 1.27 -3.51 -5.97
C TYR A 21 2.22 -3.21 -4.81
N ASP A 22 2.23 -1.97 -4.29
CA ASP A 22 3.07 -1.58 -3.16
C ASP A 22 2.75 -2.38 -1.88
N ALA A 23 1.46 -2.65 -1.62
CA ALA A 23 1.04 -3.50 -0.50
C ALA A 23 1.53 -4.95 -0.65
N GLN A 24 1.48 -5.51 -1.86
CA GLN A 24 2.03 -6.84 -2.15
C GLN A 24 3.56 -6.90 -2.00
N VAL A 25 4.28 -5.87 -2.48
CA VAL A 25 5.75 -5.83 -2.32
C VAL A 25 6.13 -5.67 -0.85
N TYR A 26 5.35 -4.94 -0.06
CA TYR A 26 5.53 -4.86 1.39
C TYR A 26 5.39 -6.24 2.07
N GLN A 27 4.41 -7.06 1.65
CA GLN A 27 4.26 -8.43 2.15
C GLN A 27 5.51 -9.27 1.86
N ILE A 28 6.07 -9.14 0.66
CA ILE A 28 7.31 -9.82 0.27
C ILE A 28 8.46 -9.32 1.14
N ALA A 29 8.57 -8.01 1.35
CA ALA A 29 9.60 -7.42 2.20
C ALA A 29 9.55 -7.97 3.64
N HIS A 30 8.35 -8.13 4.19
CA HIS A 30 8.15 -8.73 5.51
C HIS A 30 8.52 -10.23 5.50
N LYS A 31 8.06 -10.99 4.49
CA LYS A 31 8.33 -12.44 4.38
C LYS A 31 9.83 -12.77 4.29
N TYR A 32 10.61 -11.93 3.61
CA TYR A 32 12.05 -12.12 3.44
C TYR A 32 12.89 -11.31 4.43
N ASP A 33 12.27 -10.68 5.42
CA ASP A 33 12.90 -9.81 6.42
C ASP A 33 13.88 -8.81 5.80
N ILE A 34 13.39 -7.97 4.89
CA ILE A 34 14.15 -6.92 4.21
C ILE A 34 13.65 -5.55 4.70
N PRO A 35 14.18 -5.00 5.81
CA PRO A 35 13.69 -3.74 6.40
C PRO A 35 13.76 -2.55 5.45
N ALA A 36 14.80 -2.48 4.62
CA ALA A 36 14.98 -1.41 3.64
C ALA A 36 13.87 -1.40 2.58
N LEU A 37 13.50 -2.57 2.06
CA LEU A 37 12.40 -2.71 1.11
C LEU A 37 11.08 -2.35 1.78
N LYS A 38 10.86 -2.80 3.01
CA LYS A 38 9.65 -2.54 3.79
C LYS A 38 9.43 -1.04 4.01
N ALA A 39 10.47 -0.31 4.40
CA ALA A 39 10.43 1.15 4.54
C ALA A 39 10.17 1.84 3.19
N HIS A 40 10.81 1.36 2.12
CA HIS A 40 10.64 1.91 0.78
C HIS A 40 9.20 1.73 0.26
N CYS A 41 8.61 0.55 0.48
CA CYS A 41 7.22 0.26 0.13
C CYS A 41 6.25 1.13 0.92
N LYS A 42 6.48 1.32 2.22
CA LYS A 42 5.63 2.20 3.05
C LYS A 42 5.59 3.63 2.50
N SER A 43 6.74 4.17 2.09
CA SER A 43 6.83 5.51 1.50
C SER A 43 6.10 5.61 0.15
N LYS A 44 6.31 4.64 -0.75
CA LYS A 44 5.62 4.60 -2.05
C LYS A 44 4.11 4.44 -1.88
N PHE A 45 3.68 3.53 -1.01
CA PHE A 45 2.26 3.30 -0.71
C PHE A 45 1.58 4.55 -0.16
N GLY A 46 2.22 5.25 0.78
CA GLY A 46 1.69 6.52 1.31
C GLY A 46 1.53 7.59 0.23
N THR A 47 2.48 7.67 -0.70
CA THR A 47 2.38 8.58 -1.87
C THR A 47 1.24 8.16 -2.79
N ALA A 48 1.14 6.86 -3.11
CA ALA A 48 0.13 6.31 -4.00
C ALA A 48 -1.28 6.51 -3.45
N ILE A 49 -1.49 6.28 -2.15
CA ILE A 49 -2.77 6.52 -1.46
C ILE A 49 -3.10 8.01 -1.41
N ALA A 50 -2.14 8.89 -1.11
CA ALA A 50 -2.39 10.33 -1.09
C ALA A 50 -2.88 10.87 -2.44
N THR A 51 -2.45 10.27 -3.55
CA THR A 51 -2.90 10.63 -4.91
C THR A 51 -4.10 9.81 -5.40
N GLY A 52 -4.26 8.58 -4.92
CA GLY A 52 -5.16 7.57 -5.46
C GLY A 52 -6.32 7.17 -4.55
N TRP A 53 -6.51 7.85 -3.41
CA TRP A 53 -7.61 7.56 -2.46
C TRP A 53 -9.01 7.66 -3.08
N SER A 54 -9.17 8.43 -4.17
CA SER A 54 -10.44 8.59 -4.88
C SER A 54 -10.67 7.57 -5.99
N LEU A 55 -9.74 6.62 -6.19
CA LEU A 55 -9.87 5.55 -7.18
C LEU A 55 -10.54 4.33 -6.54
N ASP A 56 -11.28 3.56 -7.33
CA ASP A 56 -11.98 2.34 -6.90
C ASP A 56 -11.04 1.24 -6.37
N ASP A 57 -9.74 1.35 -6.64
CA ASP A 57 -8.73 0.42 -6.16
C ASP A 57 -8.35 0.65 -4.68
N PHE A 58 -8.76 1.78 -4.08
CA PHE A 58 -8.38 2.14 -2.72
C PHE A 58 -8.90 1.14 -1.66
N PRO A 59 -10.19 0.75 -1.65
CA PRO A 59 -10.69 -0.34 -0.78
C PRO A 59 -9.92 -1.64 -0.96
N LEU A 60 -9.61 -2.02 -2.21
CA LEU A 60 -8.87 -3.24 -2.50
C LEU A 60 -7.45 -3.19 -1.93
N ALA A 61 -6.77 -2.06 -2.05
CA ALA A 61 -5.44 -1.86 -1.46
C ALA A 61 -5.46 -1.92 0.07
N ILE A 62 -6.52 -1.43 0.71
CA ILE A 62 -6.73 -1.57 2.16
C ILE A 62 -6.92 -3.04 2.53
N THR A 63 -7.78 -3.78 1.83
CA THR A 63 -8.01 -5.20 2.07
C THR A 63 -6.71 -5.99 2.00
N VAL A 64 -5.91 -5.77 0.94
CA VAL A 64 -4.60 -6.41 0.79
C VAL A 64 -3.67 -6.00 1.94
N ALA A 65 -3.62 -4.72 2.32
CA ALA A 65 -2.81 -4.30 3.47
C ALA A 65 -3.23 -5.01 4.77
N TYR A 66 -4.51 -5.24 5.01
CA TYR A 66 -5.01 -5.95 6.19
C TYR A 66 -4.75 -7.45 6.15
N GLU A 67 -4.93 -8.11 5.01
CA GLU A 67 -4.65 -9.55 4.84
C GLU A 67 -3.15 -9.87 4.87
N SER A 68 -2.32 -8.98 4.34
CA SER A 68 -0.89 -9.21 4.17
C SER A 68 -0.03 -8.94 5.41
N THR A 69 -0.55 -8.26 6.44
CA THR A 69 0.21 -7.96 7.67
C THR A 69 -0.28 -8.76 8.88
N LEU A 70 0.66 -9.36 9.61
CA LEU A 70 0.40 -9.85 10.97
C LEU A 70 0.09 -8.65 11.88
N SER A 71 -0.73 -8.84 12.92
CA SER A 71 -1.25 -7.77 13.80
C SER A 71 -0.21 -6.82 14.38
N GLU A 72 1.06 -7.21 14.42
CA GLU A 72 2.17 -6.40 14.94
C GLU A 72 2.63 -5.31 13.95
N ASP A 73 2.38 -5.48 12.66
CA ASP A 73 2.91 -4.62 11.60
C ASP A 73 1.86 -3.59 11.14
N ARG A 74 1.67 -2.53 11.94
CA ARG A 74 0.65 -1.49 11.70
C ARG A 74 1.03 -0.45 10.65
N GLY A 75 2.21 -0.56 10.03
CA GLY A 75 2.78 0.49 9.19
C GLY A 75 1.90 0.93 8.01
N LEU A 76 1.33 -0.01 7.25
CA LEU A 76 0.42 0.29 6.13
C LEU A 76 -0.99 0.65 6.62
N ARG A 77 -1.45 0.00 7.69
CA ARG A 77 -2.78 0.19 8.26
C ARG A 77 -2.95 1.59 8.84
N ASP A 78 -1.95 2.09 9.54
CA ASP A 78 -1.97 3.45 10.10
C ASP A 78 -2.09 4.51 8.98
N LEU A 79 -1.36 4.32 7.87
CA LEU A 79 -1.44 5.21 6.71
C LEU A 79 -2.80 5.16 6.01
N ALA A 80 -3.36 3.96 5.86
CA ALA A 80 -4.70 3.77 5.31
C ALA A 80 -5.74 4.47 6.19
N VAL A 81 -5.73 4.23 7.50
CA VAL A 81 -6.65 4.85 8.46
C VAL A 81 -6.49 6.37 8.48
N GLU A 82 -5.27 6.90 8.48
CA GLU A 82 -5.04 8.34 8.46
C GLU A 82 -5.62 8.98 7.19
N THR A 83 -5.41 8.34 6.04
CA THR A 83 -5.93 8.86 4.77
C THR A 83 -7.46 8.75 4.72
N SER A 84 -8.02 7.61 5.10
CA SER A 84 -9.47 7.42 5.17
C SER A 84 -10.12 8.45 6.10
N ARG A 85 -9.52 8.73 7.27
CA ARG A 85 -10.02 9.77 8.18
C ARG A 85 -9.98 11.16 7.58
N LYS A 86 -8.93 11.52 6.84
CA LYS A 86 -8.80 12.82 6.17
C LYS A 86 -9.85 13.01 5.06
N HIS A 87 -10.23 11.93 4.39
CA HIS A 87 -11.13 11.97 3.23
C HIS A 87 -12.50 11.34 3.48
N ILE A 88 -12.86 11.08 4.75
CA ILE A 88 -14.03 10.28 5.13
C ILE A 88 -15.35 10.83 4.57
N ASP A 89 -15.50 12.15 4.56
CA ASP A 89 -16.68 12.85 4.04
C ASP A 89 -16.92 12.56 2.54
N LYS A 90 -15.83 12.44 1.77
CA LYS A 90 -15.88 12.13 0.34
C LYS A 90 -15.97 10.63 0.06
N LEU A 91 -15.41 9.80 0.94
CA LEU A 91 -15.49 8.34 0.82
C LEU A 91 -16.90 7.84 1.12
N LEU A 92 -17.59 8.42 2.10
CA LEU A 92 -18.98 8.09 2.43
C LEU A 92 -19.97 8.43 1.31
N GLY A 93 -19.60 9.31 0.38
CA GLY A 93 -20.41 9.65 -0.79
C GLY A 93 -20.19 8.73 -2.00
N HIS A 94 -19.24 7.79 -1.95
CA HIS A 94 -18.99 6.82 -3.01
C HIS A 94 -19.66 5.48 -2.63
N ASP A 95 -20.61 5.02 -3.44
CA ASP A 95 -21.18 3.68 -3.30
C ASP A 95 -20.08 2.63 -3.51
N GLY A 96 -19.67 1.95 -2.44
CA GLY A 96 -18.60 0.93 -2.48
C GLY A 96 -17.55 1.04 -1.38
N PHE A 97 -17.66 2.03 -0.48
CA PHE A 97 -16.96 2.05 0.81
C PHE A 97 -17.81 1.48 1.94
#